data_AF-A0A532E9L0-F1
#
_entry.id   AF-A0A532E9L0-F1
#
_cell.length_a   1.000
_cell.length_b   1.000
_cell.length_c   1.000
_cell.angle_alpha   90.00
_cell.angle_beta   90.00
_cell.angle_gamma   90.00
#
_symmetry.space_group_name_H-M   'P 1'
#
loop_
_entity.id
_entity.type
_entity.pdbx_description
1 polymer ?
#
loop_
_entity_poly.entity_id
_entity_poly.type
_entity_poly.pdbx_seq_one_letter_code
_entity_poly.pdbx_strand_id
1 'polypeptide(L)'
;MSDRVAYDTWVQANQRCLVGEFDRLKARLTGGESAETAGHNIDEIDAEGPAQAAIDVLTNLFGLSRFERDVLLLCAGVEMNSELARVCGEALAPGHRSSVTFGLALAALEAPHWSALTPVGPLRRWRLVELDESPGVANARLRIDERVLHYLAGVNYLDPRLRPLLRT
;
A
#
# COMPACT_ATOMS: atom_id res chain seq x y z
N MET A 1 16.80 25.60 8.46
CA MET A 1 15.39 25.15 8.57
C MET A 1 15.38 24.09 9.67
N SER A 2 14.57 24.19 10.73
CA SER A 2 14.61 23.21 11.83
C SER A 2 14.14 21.84 11.33
N ASP A 3 14.82 20.75 11.72
CA ASP A 3 14.53 19.38 11.26
C ASP A 3 13.05 18.99 11.43
N ARG A 4 12.40 19.54 12.47
CA ARG A 4 10.96 19.37 12.72
C ARG A 4 10.07 19.97 11.62
N VAL A 5 10.41 21.16 11.12
CA VAL A 5 9.63 21.83 10.06
C VAL A 5 9.74 21.06 8.75
N ALA A 6 10.93 20.54 8.45
CA ALA A 6 11.15 19.69 7.28
C ALA A 6 10.34 18.39 7.39
N TYR A 7 10.34 17.74 8.56
CA TYR A 7 9.54 16.55 8.83
C TYR A 7 8.04 16.82 8.66
N ASP A 8 7.51 17.88 9.28
CA ASP A 8 6.09 18.22 9.19
C ASP A 8 5.66 18.53 7.74
N THR A 9 6.54 19.19 6.98
CA THR A 9 6.32 19.48 5.56
C THR A 9 6.26 18.19 4.73
N TRP A 10 7.18 17.25 4.99
CA TRP A 10 7.16 15.95 4.33
C TRP A 10 5.90 15.15 4.69
N VAL A 11 5.50 15.10 5.96
CA VAL A 11 4.29 14.38 6.39
C VAL A 11 3.05 14.90 5.64
N GLN A 12 2.91 16.22 5.49
CA GLN A 12 1.81 16.82 4.74
C GLN A 12 1.85 16.47 3.24
N ALA A 13 3.04 16.44 2.64
CA ALA A 13 3.19 16.03 1.24
C ALA A 13 2.87 14.54 1.04
N ASN A 14 3.35 13.68 1.94
CA ASN A 14 3.08 12.25 1.96
C ASN A 14 1.57 11.97 2.11
N GLN A 15 0.89 12.65 3.02
CA GLN A 15 -0.56 12.51 3.21
C GLN A 15 -1.35 12.92 1.97
N ARG A 16 -0.99 14.03 1.32
CA ARG A 16 -1.63 14.46 0.05
C ARG A 16 -1.44 13.42 -1.06
N CYS A 17 -0.24 12.86 -1.19
CA CYS A 17 0.05 11.78 -2.12
C CYS A 17 -0.82 10.55 -1.83
N LEU A 18 -0.88 10.11 -0.56
CA LEU A 18 -1.64 8.95 -0.16
C LEU A 18 -3.15 9.10 -0.42
N VAL A 19 -3.71 10.29 -0.17
CA VAL A 19 -5.11 10.60 -0.49
C VAL A 19 -5.34 10.48 -2.01
N GLY A 20 -4.47 11.06 -2.83
CA GLY A 20 -4.57 10.96 -4.29
C GLY A 20 -4.49 9.51 -4.81
N GLU A 21 -3.64 8.68 -4.19
CA GLU A 21 -3.56 7.25 -4.51
C GLU A 21 -4.85 6.50 -4.14
N PHE A 22 -5.46 6.80 -2.99
CA PHE A 22 -6.75 6.22 -2.61
C PHE A 22 -7.87 6.66 -3.56
N ASP A 23 -7.88 7.92 -3.99
CA ASP A 23 -8.84 8.42 -4.97
C ASP A 23 -8.67 7.72 -6.33
N ARG A 24 -7.42 7.51 -6.79
CA ARG A 24 -7.12 6.73 -7.99
C ARG A 24 -7.65 5.29 -7.89
N LEU A 25 -7.44 4.62 -6.77
CA LEU A 25 -7.92 3.25 -6.55
C LEU A 25 -9.45 3.17 -6.49
N LYS A 26 -10.11 4.14 -5.83
CA LYS A 26 -11.58 4.22 -5.82
C LYS A 26 -12.13 4.36 -7.23
N ALA A 27 -11.62 5.30 -8.01
CA ALA A 27 -12.07 5.51 -9.39
C ALA A 27 -11.94 4.24 -10.23
N ARG A 28 -10.84 3.50 -10.07
CA ARG A 28 -10.63 2.22 -10.77
C ARG A 28 -11.65 1.15 -10.35
N LEU A 29 -11.95 1.03 -9.06
CA LEU A 29 -12.90 0.04 -8.56
C LEU A 29 -14.35 0.36 -8.93
N THR A 30 -14.71 1.63 -9.10
CA THR A 30 -16.06 2.05 -9.51
C THR A 30 -16.25 2.11 -11.03
N GLY A 31 -15.24 1.68 -11.81
CA GLY A 31 -15.31 1.66 -13.28
C GLY A 31 -15.13 3.05 -13.93
N GLY A 32 -14.62 4.03 -13.20
CA GLY A 32 -14.19 5.30 -13.78
C GLY A 32 -12.96 5.08 -14.66
N GLU A 33 -13.03 5.51 -15.92
CA GLU A 33 -11.85 5.57 -16.80
C GLU A 33 -10.72 6.29 -16.05
N SER A 34 -9.60 5.59 -15.88
CA SER A 34 -8.43 6.17 -15.23
C SER A 34 -7.93 7.32 -16.10
N ALA A 35 -8.05 8.55 -15.58
CA ALA A 35 -7.17 9.62 -16.02
C ALA A 35 -5.74 9.12 -15.87
N GLU A 36 -5.00 9.16 -16.97
CA GLU A 36 -3.58 8.78 -17.05
C GLU A 36 -2.79 9.59 -16.01
N THR A 37 -2.46 8.97 -14.87
CA THR A 37 -1.50 9.56 -13.94
C THR A 37 -0.12 9.04 -14.30
N ALA A 38 0.66 9.97 -14.85
CA ALA A 38 2.06 9.86 -15.24
C ALA A 38 2.85 8.78 -14.48
N GLY A 39 3.28 7.75 -15.22
CA GLY A 39 4.32 6.86 -14.77
C GLY A 39 5.60 7.66 -14.52
N HIS A 40 6.05 7.72 -13.28
CA HIS A 40 7.38 8.18 -12.97
C HIS A 40 8.34 7.04 -13.28
N ASN A 41 9.23 7.26 -14.25
CA ASN A 41 10.30 6.33 -14.57
C ASN A 41 11.19 6.14 -13.33
N ILE A 42 11.34 4.88 -12.91
CA ILE A 42 12.23 4.49 -11.83
C ILE A 42 13.62 4.38 -12.45
N ASP A 43 14.33 5.49 -12.55
CA ASP A 43 15.78 5.55 -12.75
C ASP A 43 16.22 7.01 -12.63
N GLU A 44 16.43 7.48 -11.40
CA GLU A 44 17.38 8.55 -11.01
C GLU A 44 17.26 8.80 -9.50
N ILE A 45 18.27 8.35 -8.74
CA ILE A 45 18.44 8.74 -7.33
C ILE A 45 19.10 10.12 -7.34
N ASP A 46 18.30 11.16 -7.57
CA ASP A 46 18.72 12.55 -7.37
C ASP A 46 18.38 13.00 -5.96
N ALA A 47 19.42 13.27 -5.18
CA ALA A 47 19.39 13.55 -3.74
C ALA A 47 18.92 14.98 -3.38
N GLU A 48 18.24 15.70 -4.28
CA GLU A 48 17.76 17.08 -4.03
C GLU A 48 16.34 17.34 -4.59
N GLY A 49 15.53 16.29 -4.75
CA GLY A 49 14.10 16.40 -5.04
C GLY A 49 13.23 16.54 -3.78
N PRO A 50 11.95 16.96 -3.90
CA PRO A 50 11.01 16.91 -2.78
C PRO A 50 10.99 15.50 -2.18
N ALA A 51 11.10 15.42 -0.85
CA ALA A 51 11.27 14.15 -0.15
C ALA A 51 10.19 13.14 -0.58
N GLN A 52 10.66 12.00 -1.09
CA GLN A 52 9.87 10.95 -1.73
C GLN A 52 8.73 10.48 -0.81
N ALA A 53 7.54 10.22 -1.38
CA ALA A 53 6.41 9.71 -0.61
C ALA A 53 6.72 8.32 -0.06
N ALA A 54 6.14 7.98 1.10
CA ALA A 54 6.43 6.73 1.81
C ALA A 54 6.16 5.48 0.94
N ILE A 55 5.10 5.51 0.12
CA ILE A 55 4.79 4.40 -0.78
C ILE A 55 5.88 4.19 -1.86
N ASP A 56 6.45 5.27 -2.38
CA ASP A 56 7.47 5.18 -3.42
C ASP A 56 8.81 4.73 -2.80
N VAL A 57 9.09 5.16 -1.57
CA VAL A 57 10.23 4.63 -0.78
C VAL A 57 10.07 3.13 -0.56
N LEU A 58 8.90 2.63 -0.14
CA LEU A 58 8.65 1.20 0.03
C LEU A 58 8.77 0.44 -1.30
N THR A 59 8.25 1.03 -2.37
CA THR A 59 8.31 0.44 -3.72
C THR A 59 9.76 0.23 -4.15
N ASN A 60 10.60 1.24 -4.00
CA ASN A 60 12.00 1.18 -4.37
C ASN A 60 12.81 0.24 -3.46
N LEU A 61 12.61 0.32 -2.14
CA LEU A 61 13.37 -0.49 -1.17
C LEU A 61 13.08 -1.98 -1.30
N PHE A 62 11.84 -2.37 -1.59
CA PHE A 62 11.44 -3.77 -1.67
C PHE A 62 11.32 -4.30 -3.09
N GLY A 63 11.58 -3.46 -4.10
CA GLY A 63 11.48 -3.82 -5.52
C GLY A 63 10.05 -4.22 -5.91
N LEU A 64 9.05 -3.48 -5.42
CA LEU A 64 7.64 -3.79 -5.69
C LEU A 64 7.30 -3.48 -7.15
N SER A 65 6.62 -4.40 -7.81
CA SER A 65 5.99 -4.10 -9.09
C SER A 65 4.81 -3.13 -8.91
N ARG A 66 4.33 -2.52 -9.99
CA ARG A 66 3.16 -1.63 -9.96
C ARG A 66 1.93 -2.32 -9.34
N PHE A 67 1.71 -3.58 -9.68
CA PHE A 67 0.63 -4.39 -9.11
C PHE A 67 0.82 -4.58 -7.59
N GLU A 68 2.03 -4.88 -7.14
CA GLU A 68 2.31 -5.11 -5.71
C GLU A 68 2.21 -3.82 -4.88
N ARG A 69 2.69 -2.69 -5.42
CA ARG A 69 2.48 -1.36 -4.86
C ARG A 69 0.99 -1.06 -4.69
N ASP A 70 0.19 -1.32 -5.73
CA ASP A 70 -1.25 -1.05 -5.71
C ASP A 70 -2.00 -2.01 -4.76
N VAL A 71 -1.55 -3.26 -4.62
CA VAL A 71 -2.06 -4.19 -3.59
C VAL A 71 -1.81 -3.63 -2.19
N LEU A 72 -0.60 -3.13 -1.91
CA LEU A 72 -0.25 -2.56 -0.62
C LEU A 72 -1.09 -1.30 -0.31
N LEU A 73 -1.23 -0.41 -1.29
CA LEU A 73 -2.09 0.78 -1.18
C LEU A 73 -3.56 0.42 -0.97
N LEU A 74 -4.07 -0.61 -1.65
CA LEU A 74 -5.45 -1.05 -1.49
C LEU A 74 -5.69 -1.58 -0.07
N CYS A 75 -4.75 -2.36 0.47
CA CYS A 75 -4.83 -2.84 1.86
C CYS A 75 -4.78 -1.68 2.86
N ALA A 76 -3.88 -0.71 2.66
CA ALA A 76 -3.82 0.49 3.51
C ALA A 76 -5.11 1.32 3.42
N GLY A 77 -5.63 1.48 2.21
CA GLY A 77 -6.81 2.29 1.96
C GLY A 77 -8.09 1.73 2.57
N VAL A 78 -8.24 0.41 2.67
CA VAL A 78 -9.37 -0.20 3.41
C VAL A 78 -9.31 0.09 4.92
N GLU A 79 -8.11 0.24 5.49
CA GLU A 79 -7.95 0.59 6.92
C GLU A 79 -8.09 2.10 7.18
N MET A 80 -7.73 2.95 6.21
CA MET A 80 -7.60 4.41 6.41
C MET A 80 -8.70 5.24 5.74
N ASN A 81 -9.42 4.69 4.77
CA ASN A 81 -10.42 5.41 3.98
C ASN A 81 -11.74 4.62 3.94
N SER A 82 -12.76 5.14 4.64
CA SER A 82 -14.06 4.48 4.78
C SER A 82 -14.80 4.27 3.46
N GLU A 83 -14.59 5.16 2.47
CA GLU A 83 -15.22 5.03 1.16
C GLU A 83 -14.56 3.90 0.35
N LEU A 84 -13.24 3.84 0.32
CA LEU A 84 -12.51 2.75 -0.33
C LEU A 84 -12.83 1.39 0.34
N ALA A 85 -12.93 1.38 1.67
CA ALA A 85 -13.36 0.23 2.45
C ALA A 85 -14.77 -0.26 2.04
N ARG A 86 -15.72 0.67 1.87
CA ARG A 86 -17.07 0.39 1.40
C ARG A 86 -17.07 -0.17 -0.02
N VAL A 87 -16.36 0.47 -0.95
CA VAL A 87 -16.26 0.03 -2.36
C VAL A 87 -15.67 -1.38 -2.46
N CYS A 88 -14.62 -1.69 -1.69
CA CYS A 88 -14.05 -3.04 -1.65
C CYS A 88 -15.03 -4.07 -1.09
N GLY A 89 -15.78 -3.72 -0.04
CA GLY A 89 -16.80 -4.60 0.54
C GLY A 89 -17.92 -4.92 -0.46
N GLU A 90 -18.44 -3.90 -1.14
CA GLU A 90 -19.49 -4.04 -2.16
C GLU A 90 -19.04 -4.87 -3.37
N ALA A 91 -17.78 -4.72 -3.79
CA ALA A 91 -17.20 -5.51 -4.88
C ALA A 91 -17.09 -7.01 -4.57
N LEU A 92 -17.02 -7.39 -3.29
CA LEU A 92 -17.00 -8.81 -2.88
C LEU A 92 -18.41 -9.39 -2.77
N ALA A 93 -19.28 -8.75 -2.00
CA ALA A 93 -20.70 -9.09 -1.87
C ALA A 93 -21.45 -8.00 -1.10
N PRO A 94 -22.74 -7.78 -1.37
CA PRO A 94 -23.57 -6.90 -0.54
C PRO A 94 -23.53 -7.33 0.94
N GLY A 95 -23.17 -6.40 1.82
CA GLY A 95 -23.10 -6.64 3.27
C GLY A 95 -21.83 -7.36 3.77
N HIS A 96 -20.83 -7.59 2.90
CA HIS A 96 -19.53 -8.10 3.35
C HIS A 96 -18.78 -7.05 4.17
N ARG A 97 -18.07 -7.50 5.21
CA ARG A 97 -17.12 -6.63 5.93
C ARG A 97 -16.05 -6.14 4.96
N SER A 98 -15.70 -4.85 5.05
CA SER A 98 -14.62 -4.23 4.28
C SER A 98 -13.35 -5.06 4.42
N SER A 99 -12.93 -5.68 3.31
CA SER A 99 -11.70 -6.46 3.24
C SER A 99 -11.20 -6.48 1.82
N VAL A 100 -9.89 -6.62 1.65
CA VAL A 100 -9.27 -6.86 0.37
C VAL A 100 -9.02 -8.36 0.26
N THR A 101 -9.42 -8.98 -0.85
CA THR A 101 -9.01 -10.34 -1.19
C THR A 101 -8.04 -10.30 -2.37
N PHE A 102 -7.25 -11.37 -2.53
CA PHE A 102 -6.37 -11.45 -3.68
C PHE A 102 -7.14 -11.47 -5.02
N GLY A 103 -8.27 -12.17 -5.06
CA GLY A 103 -9.15 -12.21 -6.23
C GLY A 103 -9.67 -10.83 -6.62
N LEU A 104 -10.04 -9.99 -5.64
CA LEU A 104 -10.41 -8.59 -5.89
C LEU A 104 -9.25 -7.81 -6.50
N ALA A 105 -8.05 -7.94 -5.92
CA ALA A 105 -6.86 -7.26 -6.44
C ALA A 105 -6.53 -7.70 -7.89
N LEU A 106 -6.55 -9.00 -8.18
CA LEU A 106 -6.33 -9.55 -9.52
C LEU A 106 -7.36 -9.05 -10.54
N ALA A 107 -8.61 -8.86 -10.13
CA ALA A 107 -9.69 -8.42 -11.01
C ALA A 107 -9.69 -6.91 -11.26
N ALA A 108 -9.28 -6.11 -10.27
CA ALA A 108 -9.43 -4.65 -10.31
C ALA A 108 -8.16 -3.87 -10.64
N LEU A 109 -6.97 -4.42 -10.38
CA LEU A 109 -5.70 -3.68 -10.52
C LEU A 109 -5.03 -3.95 -11.86
N GLU A 110 -4.13 -3.06 -12.25
CA GLU A 110 -3.39 -3.16 -13.51
C GLU A 110 -2.20 -4.13 -13.41
N ALA A 111 -1.87 -4.77 -14.54
CA ALA A 111 -0.81 -5.76 -14.67
C ALA A 111 -0.82 -6.86 -13.59
N PRO A 112 -1.98 -7.51 -13.34
CA PRO A 112 -2.11 -8.50 -12.28
C PRO A 112 -1.22 -9.71 -12.55
N HIS A 113 -0.58 -10.22 -11.49
CA HIS A 113 0.24 -11.43 -11.57
C HIS A 113 0.09 -12.31 -10.32
N TRP A 114 0.04 -13.62 -10.54
CA TRP A 114 -0.12 -14.61 -9.46
C TRP A 114 1.10 -14.68 -8.54
N SER A 115 2.28 -14.27 -9.01
CA SER A 115 3.52 -14.32 -8.24
C SER A 115 3.54 -13.37 -7.03
N ALA A 116 2.70 -12.33 -7.02
CA ALA A 116 2.67 -11.29 -5.99
C ALA A 116 2.50 -11.82 -4.56
N LEU A 117 1.74 -12.90 -4.39
CA LEU A 117 1.46 -13.52 -3.08
C LEU A 117 2.11 -14.88 -2.90
N THR A 118 3.10 -15.21 -3.73
CA THR A 118 3.96 -16.34 -3.42
C THR A 118 4.74 -16.04 -2.13
N PRO A 119 5.06 -17.04 -1.30
CA PRO A 119 5.85 -16.83 -0.09
C PRO A 119 7.21 -16.15 -0.33
N VAL A 120 7.73 -16.26 -1.56
CA VAL A 120 9.00 -15.66 -1.99
C VAL A 120 8.86 -14.28 -2.62
N GLY A 121 7.64 -13.87 -3.01
CA GLY A 121 7.33 -12.56 -3.55
C GLY A 121 7.50 -11.45 -2.50
N PRO A 122 7.84 -10.22 -2.90
CA PRO A 122 8.29 -9.17 -1.98
C PRO A 122 7.23 -8.83 -0.91
N LEU A 123 5.94 -8.83 -1.28
CA LEU A 123 4.84 -8.55 -0.35
C LEU A 123 4.82 -9.49 0.86
N ARG A 124 5.00 -10.80 0.66
CA ARG A 124 4.99 -11.80 1.73
C ARG A 124 6.38 -12.02 2.33
N ARG A 125 7.43 -12.02 1.50
CA ARG A 125 8.82 -12.21 1.94
C ARG A 125 9.21 -11.18 3.00
N TRP A 126 8.81 -9.92 2.80
CA TRP A 126 9.09 -8.82 3.72
C TRP A 126 7.95 -8.56 4.71
N ARG A 127 6.91 -9.40 4.71
CA ARG A 127 5.71 -9.28 5.56
C ARG A 127 5.07 -7.89 5.48
N LEU A 128 5.05 -7.29 4.28
CA LEU A 128 4.33 -6.03 4.05
C LEU A 128 2.81 -6.26 4.12
N VAL A 129 2.39 -7.44 3.65
CA VAL A 129 1.03 -7.94 3.82
C VAL A 129 1.06 -9.37 4.34
N GLU A 130 0.06 -9.71 5.13
CA GLU A 130 -0.24 -11.04 5.62
C GLU A 130 -1.46 -11.59 4.88
N LEU A 131 -1.45 -12.91 4.66
CA LEU A 131 -2.50 -13.64 3.97
C LEU A 131 -3.27 -14.48 4.98
N ASP A 132 -4.58 -14.29 5.06
CA ASP A 132 -5.46 -15.18 5.82
C ASP A 132 -5.90 -16.33 4.90
N GLU A 133 -5.18 -17.46 4.97
CA GLU A 133 -5.20 -18.52 3.95
C GLU A 133 -6.49 -19.36 3.92
N SER A 134 -7.42 -19.18 4.88
CA SER A 134 -8.72 -19.87 4.88
C SER A 134 -9.81 -18.94 4.35
N PRO A 135 -10.37 -19.15 3.15
CA PRO A 135 -10.70 -20.45 2.54
C PRO A 135 -9.99 -20.76 1.19
N GLY A 136 -8.75 -20.30 0.98
CA GLY A 136 -7.95 -20.53 -0.24
C GLY A 136 -7.39 -19.24 -0.84
N VAL A 137 -6.25 -19.32 -1.55
CA VAL A 137 -5.41 -18.16 -1.94
C VAL A 137 -6.17 -17.05 -2.69
N ALA A 138 -7.08 -17.39 -3.59
CA ALA A 138 -7.85 -16.39 -4.35
C ALA A 138 -8.86 -15.63 -3.46
N ASN A 139 -9.43 -16.28 -2.45
CA ASN A 139 -10.40 -15.69 -1.53
C ASN A 139 -9.77 -15.24 -0.21
N ALA A 140 -8.46 -15.46 -0.05
CA ALA A 140 -7.72 -15.13 1.14
C ALA A 140 -7.75 -13.61 1.36
N ARG A 141 -8.02 -13.21 2.60
CA ARG A 141 -8.00 -11.81 2.99
C ARG A 141 -6.55 -11.33 3.09
N LEU A 142 -6.31 -10.15 2.56
CA LEU A 142 -5.04 -9.45 2.66
C LEU A 142 -5.13 -8.47 3.82
N ARG A 143 -4.10 -8.50 4.68
CA ARG A 143 -3.96 -7.57 5.79
C ARG A 143 -2.61 -6.88 5.70
N ILE A 144 -2.60 -5.57 5.75
CA ILE A 144 -1.34 -4.82 5.82
C ILE A 144 -0.72 -4.97 7.21
N ASP A 145 0.61 -5.07 7.28
CA ASP A 145 1.33 -5.02 8.55
C ASP A 145 1.21 -3.63 9.19
N GLU A 146 0.94 -3.59 10.50
CA GLU A 146 0.67 -2.36 11.24
C GLU A 146 1.83 -1.34 11.15
N ARG A 147 3.08 -1.80 11.15
CA ARG A 147 4.25 -0.92 11.05
C ARG A 147 4.35 -0.28 9.67
N VAL A 148 3.96 -1.01 8.64
CA VAL A 148 3.91 -0.52 7.26
C VAL A 148 2.76 0.46 7.08
N LEU A 149 1.59 0.16 7.65
CA LEU A 149 0.44 1.08 7.68
C LEU A 149 0.80 2.42 8.31
N HIS A 150 1.43 2.41 9.48
CA HIS A 150 1.88 3.63 10.14
C HIS A 150 2.96 4.38 9.35
N TYR A 151 3.87 3.66 8.69
CA TYR A 151 4.87 4.29 7.82
C TYR A 151 4.21 5.07 6.68
N LEU A 152 3.24 4.44 6.00
CA LEU A 152 2.44 5.08 4.96
C LEU A 152 1.69 6.30 5.49
N ALA A 153 1.22 6.25 6.73
CA ALA A 153 0.58 7.38 7.42
C ALA A 153 1.54 8.55 7.77
N GLY A 154 2.86 8.37 7.58
CA GLY A 154 3.89 9.35 7.94
C GLY A 154 4.38 9.21 9.39
N VAL A 155 4.17 8.06 10.03
CA VAL A 155 4.64 7.77 11.39
C VAL A 155 5.75 6.72 11.33
N ASN A 156 7.00 7.16 11.56
CA ASN A 156 8.17 6.30 11.49
C ASN A 156 8.74 5.99 12.88
N TYR A 157 8.84 4.72 13.24
CA TYR A 157 9.37 4.26 14.53
C TYR A 157 10.13 2.94 14.40
N LEU A 158 10.93 2.56 15.39
CA LEU A 158 11.60 1.25 15.36
C LEU A 158 10.56 0.12 15.41
N ASP A 159 10.65 -0.85 14.50
CA ASP A 159 9.79 -2.04 14.51
C ASP A 159 9.86 -2.72 15.90
N PRO A 160 8.71 -2.92 16.58
CA PRO A 160 8.65 -3.60 17.87
C PRO A 160 9.34 -4.97 17.88
N ARG A 161 9.37 -5.69 16.75
CA ARG A 161 10.04 -6.99 16.59
C ARG A 161 11.56 -6.90 16.72
N LEU A 162 12.15 -5.73 16.47
CA LEU A 162 13.58 -5.49 16.58
C LEU A 162 14.00 -5.07 17.99
N ARG A 163 13.07 -4.63 18.84
CA ARG A 163 13.38 -4.20 20.22
C ARG A 163 14.14 -5.26 21.02
N PRO A 164 13.80 -6.56 20.99
CA PRO A 164 14.55 -7.58 21.73
C PRO A 164 15.99 -7.80 21.24
N LEU A 165 16.31 -7.38 20.00
CA LEU A 165 17.64 -7.56 19.40
C LEU A 165 18.58 -6.39 19.73
N LEU A 166 18.03 -5.23 20.06
CA LEU A 166 18.80 -4.10 20.55
C LEU A 166 19.11 -4.34 22.03
N ARG A 167 20.27 -4.94 22.30
CA ARG A 167 20.80 -5.03 23.67
C ARG A 167 20.99 -3.61 24.22
N THR A 168 20.13 -3.21 25.14
CA THR A 168 20.39 -2.13 26.11
C THR A 168 21.15 -2.68 27.31
#